data_AF-A0A968R828-F1
#
_entry.id   AF-A0A968R828-F1
#
_cell.length_a   1.000
_cell.length_b   1.000
_cell.length_c   1.000
_cell.angle_alpha   90.00
_cell.angle_beta   90.00
_cell.angle_gamma   90.00
#
_symmetry.space_group_name_H-M   'P 1'
#
loop_
_entity.id
_entity.type
_entity.pdbx_description
1 polymer ?
#
loop_
_entity_poly.entity_id
_entity_poly.type
_entity_poly.pdbx_seq_one_letter_code
_entity_poly.pdbx_strand_id
1 'polypeptide(L)'
;MGDRIGLVGARIAANGPDGGGTVRVGGDFRGGGRVPNASVTYVDATSSIAVDATKAGNGGNAVIWADNTAAFLGSISARGVSSTPDSGGTGGLVEVSGKQRLIFSGTVDTSGTNGLGTLLIDPENILITDSQTSQENAAVPANTSILATGNQRQEQNTSSESLTISAQSLENMSATSNVVLEALNDIKISDLADSELSFRATTGSISFKADADRSGAGAFSMNVKDTISTNGGAISISGYRITAGILSSNGGNISLTGQESTAASKISSTNPRSGTSGNILLEGLNVAADKIDASGDAARGNIILNARNNLTLGTAAAGSGNILLTGNEIDLKGGRNSIGGSGFLVLQPWSPGQNIAIAGTGEVGTNTF
;
A
#
# COMPACT_ATOMS: atom_id res chain seq x y z
N MET A 1 -28.89 -6.81 -2.86
CA MET A 1 -28.36 -7.26 -4.17
C MET A 1 -29.19 -6.64 -5.28
N GLY A 2 -28.63 -6.48 -6.47
CA GLY A 2 -29.27 -5.85 -7.64
C GLY A 2 -28.20 -5.27 -8.57
N ASP A 3 -28.56 -4.98 -9.82
CA ASP A 3 -27.64 -4.34 -10.78
C ASP A 3 -27.21 -2.93 -10.33
N ARG A 4 -28.12 -2.20 -9.67
CA ARG A 4 -27.85 -0.89 -9.08
C ARG A 4 -28.32 -0.88 -7.64
N ILE A 5 -27.44 -0.52 -6.70
CA ILE A 5 -27.73 -0.55 -5.27
C ILE A 5 -27.47 0.83 -4.66
N GLY A 6 -28.48 1.37 -3.97
CA GLY A 6 -28.39 2.61 -3.21
C GLY A 6 -28.71 2.40 -1.74
N LEU A 7 -27.83 2.88 -0.85
CA LEU A 7 -28.11 3.07 0.57
C LEU A 7 -28.27 4.57 0.82
N VAL A 8 -29.45 4.98 1.27
CA VAL A 8 -29.81 6.38 1.51
C VAL A 8 -30.41 6.51 2.90
N GLY A 9 -29.72 7.20 3.82
CA GLY A 9 -30.10 7.28 5.23
C GLY A 9 -30.23 5.91 5.91
N ALA A 10 -29.54 4.90 5.38
CA ALA A 10 -29.68 3.52 5.81
C ALA A 10 -28.87 3.27 7.10
N ARG A 11 -29.38 2.40 7.97
CA ARG A 11 -28.64 1.89 9.13
C ARG A 11 -28.60 0.38 9.04
N ILE A 12 -27.45 -0.17 8.69
CA ILE A 12 -27.23 -1.62 8.59
C ILE A 12 -26.36 -2.04 9.77
N ALA A 13 -26.79 -3.03 10.53
CA ALA A 13 -26.03 -3.53 11.66
C ALA A 13 -25.99 -5.06 11.65
N ALA A 14 -24.79 -5.61 11.77
CA ALA A 14 -24.52 -7.02 12.04
C ALA A 14 -23.50 -7.12 13.19
N ASN A 15 -23.68 -6.32 14.24
CA ASN A 15 -22.85 -6.38 15.44
C ASN A 15 -23.09 -7.68 16.21
N GLY A 16 -22.07 -8.19 16.91
CA GLY A 16 -22.20 -9.41 17.72
C GLY A 16 -21.32 -9.41 18.98
N PRO A 17 -21.72 -10.11 20.05
CA PRO A 17 -20.98 -10.13 21.31
C PRO A 17 -19.59 -10.75 21.16
N ASP A 18 -19.48 -11.83 20.40
CA ASP A 18 -18.26 -12.63 20.27
C ASP A 18 -17.52 -12.37 18.94
N GLY A 19 -17.96 -11.35 18.20
CA GLY A 19 -17.41 -10.98 16.91
C GLY A 19 -18.43 -10.24 16.04
N GLY A 20 -17.93 -9.41 15.14
CA GLY A 20 -18.78 -8.77 14.13
C GLY A 20 -19.24 -9.74 13.04
N GLY A 21 -20.41 -9.49 12.49
CA GLY A 21 -21.00 -10.24 11.38
C GLY A 21 -20.46 -9.83 10.01
N THR A 22 -21.19 -10.15 8.95
CA THR A 22 -20.81 -9.80 7.58
C THR A 22 -21.91 -9.01 6.88
N VAL A 23 -21.55 -7.89 6.26
CA VAL A 23 -22.42 -7.09 5.39
C VAL A 23 -21.81 -7.03 3.99
N ARG A 24 -22.64 -7.23 2.96
CA ARG A 24 -22.23 -7.18 1.56
C ARG A 24 -23.21 -6.32 0.77
N VAL A 25 -22.69 -5.26 0.17
CA VAL A 25 -23.44 -4.29 -0.62
C VAL A 25 -22.82 -4.26 -2.01
N GLY A 26 -23.54 -4.81 -2.99
CA GLY A 26 -23.14 -4.77 -4.39
C GLY A 26 -22.23 -5.89 -4.85
N GLY A 27 -21.69 -6.73 -3.98
CA GLY A 27 -20.87 -7.87 -4.40
C GLY A 27 -20.25 -8.63 -3.23
N ASP A 28 -19.56 -9.72 -3.55
CA ASP A 28 -18.65 -10.40 -2.62
C ASP A 28 -17.27 -9.71 -2.62
N PHE A 29 -16.39 -10.15 -1.72
CA PHE A 29 -15.02 -9.66 -1.60
C PHE A 29 -14.29 -9.71 -2.97
N ARG A 30 -13.65 -8.60 -3.36
CA ARG A 30 -12.98 -8.41 -4.66
C ARG A 30 -13.85 -8.69 -5.88
N GLY A 31 -15.17 -8.56 -5.74
CA GLY A 31 -16.13 -8.88 -6.80
C GLY A 31 -16.12 -10.33 -7.23
N GLY A 32 -15.55 -11.22 -6.41
CA GLY A 32 -15.51 -12.64 -6.68
C GLY A 32 -16.78 -13.35 -6.23
N GLY A 33 -16.63 -14.61 -5.83
CA GLY A 33 -17.67 -15.32 -5.09
C GLY A 33 -18.90 -15.71 -5.91
N ARG A 34 -20.05 -15.78 -5.23
CA ARG A 34 -21.32 -16.28 -5.78
C ARG A 34 -22.41 -15.20 -5.82
N VAL A 35 -22.21 -14.10 -5.09
CA VAL A 35 -23.13 -12.97 -5.11
C VAL A 35 -22.95 -12.20 -6.42
N PRO A 36 -24.02 -11.96 -7.20
CA PRO A 36 -23.93 -11.14 -8.39
C PRO A 36 -23.45 -9.73 -8.06
N ASN A 37 -22.49 -9.23 -8.84
CA ASN A 37 -21.98 -7.88 -8.70
C ASN A 37 -22.95 -6.85 -9.26
N ALA A 38 -23.11 -5.73 -8.57
CA ALA A 38 -23.78 -4.55 -9.05
C ALA A 38 -22.88 -3.82 -10.05
N SER A 39 -23.45 -3.25 -11.11
CA SER A 39 -22.74 -2.28 -11.94
C SER A 39 -22.51 -0.97 -11.18
N VAL A 40 -23.45 -0.55 -10.33
CA VAL A 40 -23.34 0.69 -9.55
C VAL A 40 -23.74 0.46 -8.09
N THR A 41 -22.90 0.94 -7.17
CA THR A 41 -23.21 0.98 -5.73
C THR A 41 -23.02 2.39 -5.19
N TYR A 42 -24.04 2.94 -4.53
CA TYR A 42 -24.02 4.26 -3.91
C TYR A 42 -24.38 4.15 -2.43
N VAL A 43 -23.54 4.72 -1.56
CA VAL A 43 -23.79 4.84 -0.12
C VAL A 43 -23.69 6.32 0.24
N ASP A 44 -24.81 6.94 0.59
CA ASP A 44 -24.87 8.36 0.91
C ASP A 44 -24.18 8.69 2.24
N ALA A 45 -23.92 9.98 2.47
CA ALA A 45 -23.22 10.47 3.65
C ALA A 45 -23.95 10.23 4.98
N THR A 46 -25.26 9.96 4.93
CA THR A 46 -26.07 9.71 6.14
C THR A 46 -26.27 8.22 6.44
N SER A 47 -25.79 7.34 5.57
CA SER A 47 -25.85 5.89 5.78
C SER A 47 -24.70 5.38 6.65
N SER A 48 -25.01 4.40 7.50
CA SER A 48 -24.03 3.72 8.35
C SER A 48 -24.14 2.20 8.30
N ILE A 49 -22.99 1.53 8.37
CA ILE A 49 -22.87 0.08 8.43
C ILE A 49 -22.00 -0.27 9.64
N ALA A 50 -22.51 -1.12 10.53
CA ALA A 50 -21.80 -1.56 11.73
C ALA A 50 -21.67 -3.08 11.74
N VAL A 51 -20.43 -3.56 11.81
CA VAL A 51 -20.07 -4.99 11.95
C VAL A 51 -19.10 -5.14 13.12
N ASP A 52 -19.41 -4.51 14.26
CA ASP A 52 -18.55 -4.48 15.45
C ASP A 52 -18.69 -5.75 16.30
N ALA A 53 -17.60 -6.15 16.96
CA ALA A 53 -17.68 -6.94 18.19
C ALA A 53 -18.11 -6.04 19.36
N THR A 54 -18.97 -6.54 20.26
CA THR A 54 -19.50 -5.74 21.37
C THR A 54 -19.04 -6.19 22.76
N LYS A 55 -18.42 -7.37 22.90
CA LYS A 55 -17.90 -7.86 24.20
C LYS A 55 -16.48 -8.42 24.10
N ALA A 56 -16.29 -9.50 23.35
CA ALA A 56 -15.02 -10.20 23.24
C ALA A 56 -14.93 -10.91 21.89
N GLY A 57 -14.41 -10.22 20.89
CA GLY A 57 -14.33 -10.73 19.53
C GLY A 57 -13.63 -9.78 18.58
N ASN A 58 -13.30 -10.29 17.39
CA ASN A 58 -12.76 -9.47 16.32
C ASN A 58 -13.88 -8.69 15.62
N GLY A 59 -13.53 -7.57 15.01
CA GLY A 59 -14.43 -6.89 14.09
C GLY A 59 -14.84 -7.79 12.92
N GLY A 60 -16.03 -7.54 12.40
CA GLY A 60 -16.62 -8.28 11.29
C GLY A 60 -16.16 -7.79 9.92
N ASN A 61 -16.90 -8.18 8.88
CA ASN A 61 -16.54 -7.89 7.50
C ASN A 61 -17.60 -7.02 6.82
N ALA A 62 -17.20 -5.96 6.14
CA ALA A 62 -18.09 -5.15 5.31
C ALA A 62 -17.50 -4.99 3.90
N VAL A 63 -18.29 -5.30 2.87
CA VAL A 63 -17.87 -5.16 1.46
C VAL A 63 -18.83 -4.22 0.75
N ILE A 64 -18.30 -3.15 0.16
CA ILE A 64 -18.97 -2.28 -0.80
C ILE A 64 -18.31 -2.50 -2.15
N TRP A 65 -19.07 -3.01 -3.12
CA TRP A 65 -18.55 -3.40 -4.42
C TRP A 65 -19.39 -2.85 -5.57
N ALA A 66 -18.74 -2.47 -6.67
CA ALA A 66 -19.37 -2.28 -7.98
C ALA A 66 -18.40 -2.62 -9.12
N ASP A 67 -18.89 -3.25 -10.19
CA ASP A 67 -18.10 -3.57 -11.38
C ASP A 67 -17.79 -2.33 -12.25
N ASN A 68 -18.61 -1.27 -12.15
CA ASN A 68 -18.32 0.01 -12.78
C ASN A 68 -18.01 1.06 -11.72
N THR A 69 -19.05 1.68 -11.14
CA THR A 69 -18.88 2.84 -10.24
C THR A 69 -19.36 2.52 -8.83
N ALA A 70 -18.46 2.64 -7.85
CA ALA A 70 -18.81 2.72 -6.44
C ALA A 70 -18.67 4.16 -5.94
N ALA A 71 -19.64 4.64 -5.18
CA ALA A 71 -19.58 5.93 -4.52
C ALA A 71 -19.92 5.75 -3.04
N PHE A 72 -18.92 5.92 -2.18
CA PHE A 72 -19.01 5.71 -0.74
C PHE A 72 -18.76 7.01 0.01
N LEU A 73 -19.81 7.55 0.62
CA LEU A 73 -19.79 8.79 1.39
C LEU A 73 -20.17 8.57 2.87
N GLY A 74 -20.70 7.40 3.21
CA GLY A 74 -21.18 7.07 4.55
C GLY A 74 -20.08 6.64 5.52
N SER A 75 -20.47 5.93 6.58
CA SER A 75 -19.55 5.43 7.61
C SER A 75 -19.63 3.92 7.78
N ILE A 76 -18.48 3.25 7.92
CA ILE A 76 -18.41 1.82 8.28
C ILE A 76 -17.62 1.66 9.59
N SER A 77 -18.13 0.86 10.53
CA SER A 77 -17.36 0.39 11.68
C SER A 77 -17.25 -1.13 11.68
N ALA A 78 -16.03 -1.63 11.92
CA ALA A 78 -15.70 -3.05 12.05
C ALA A 78 -14.76 -3.22 13.24
N ARG A 79 -15.19 -2.78 14.43
CA ARG A 79 -14.32 -2.69 15.59
C ARG A 79 -14.17 -4.02 16.32
N GLY A 80 -12.95 -4.31 16.76
CA GLY A 80 -12.64 -5.43 17.65
C GLY A 80 -12.66 -5.02 19.11
N VAL A 81 -13.08 -5.92 20.00
CA VAL A 81 -13.05 -5.71 21.45
C VAL A 81 -12.46 -6.94 22.13
N SER A 82 -11.49 -6.73 23.02
CA SER A 82 -11.00 -7.78 23.92
C SER A 82 -10.86 -7.27 25.34
N SER A 83 -11.06 -8.15 26.30
CA SER A 83 -10.75 -7.90 27.72
C SER A 83 -9.32 -8.31 28.09
N THR A 84 -8.55 -8.86 27.15
CA THR A 84 -7.16 -9.30 27.35
C THR A 84 -6.25 -8.69 26.29
N PRO A 85 -5.00 -8.32 26.62
CA PRO A 85 -4.10 -7.61 25.71
C PRO A 85 -3.57 -8.45 24.54
N ASP A 86 -3.65 -9.80 24.61
CA ASP A 86 -2.91 -10.68 23.69
C ASP A 86 -3.81 -11.66 22.90
N SER A 87 -5.14 -11.56 22.99
CA SER A 87 -6.04 -12.48 22.27
C SER A 87 -7.34 -11.82 21.83
N GLY A 88 -7.76 -12.12 20.60
CA GLY A 88 -8.97 -11.52 19.98
C GLY A 88 -8.90 -10.00 19.92
N GLY A 89 -10.04 -9.35 19.70
CA GLY A 89 -10.15 -7.89 19.75
C GLY A 89 -9.40 -7.13 18.66
N THR A 90 -9.00 -7.79 17.58
CA THR A 90 -8.48 -7.10 16.39
C THR A 90 -9.65 -6.53 15.59
N GLY A 91 -9.46 -5.37 14.96
CA GLY A 91 -10.43 -4.86 14.01
C GLY A 91 -10.69 -5.80 12.83
N GLY A 92 -11.81 -5.58 12.16
CA GLY A 92 -12.29 -6.41 11.05
C GLY A 92 -11.76 -5.97 9.69
N LEU A 93 -12.36 -6.53 8.63
CA LEU A 93 -12.03 -6.21 7.24
C LEU A 93 -13.13 -5.36 6.60
N VAL A 94 -12.73 -4.23 6.04
CA VAL A 94 -13.61 -3.39 5.23
C VAL A 94 -13.02 -3.27 3.82
N GLU A 95 -13.83 -3.56 2.81
CA GLU A 95 -13.50 -3.30 1.41
C GLU A 95 -14.45 -2.26 0.84
N VAL A 96 -13.90 -1.25 0.16
CA VAL A 96 -14.66 -0.30 -0.64
C VAL A 96 -14.03 -0.21 -2.02
N SER A 97 -14.71 -0.79 -3.01
CA SER A 97 -14.15 -1.00 -4.35
C SER A 97 -15.15 -0.64 -5.43
N GLY A 98 -14.69 0.11 -6.41
CA GLY A 98 -15.37 0.35 -7.67
C GLY A 98 -14.39 0.04 -8.79
N LYS A 99 -14.60 -1.07 -9.49
CA LYS A 99 -13.59 -1.67 -10.36
C LYS A 99 -13.14 -0.73 -11.49
N GLN A 100 -14.05 0.09 -12.05
CA GLN A 100 -13.69 1.12 -13.05
C GLN A 100 -13.59 2.51 -12.43
N ARG A 101 -14.36 2.80 -11.37
CA ARG A 101 -14.36 4.09 -10.71
C ARG A 101 -14.79 3.99 -9.25
N LEU A 102 -14.04 4.65 -8.38
CA LEU A 102 -14.37 4.81 -6.98
C LEU A 102 -14.39 6.30 -6.59
N ILE A 103 -15.52 6.73 -6.03
CA ILE A 103 -15.64 8.00 -5.32
C ILE A 103 -15.64 7.68 -3.83
N PHE A 104 -14.58 8.08 -3.12
CA PHE A 104 -14.41 7.81 -1.71
C PHE A 104 -14.39 9.13 -0.93
N SER A 105 -15.42 9.36 -0.11
CA SER A 105 -15.51 10.50 0.81
C SER A 105 -16.06 10.11 2.18
N GLY A 106 -16.23 8.81 2.44
CA GLY A 106 -16.73 8.28 3.70
C GLY A 106 -15.64 8.06 4.75
N THR A 107 -16.04 7.46 5.86
CA THR A 107 -15.14 7.10 6.97
C THR A 107 -15.21 5.61 7.28
N VAL A 108 -14.07 5.05 7.69
CA VAL A 108 -13.96 3.65 8.08
C VAL A 108 -13.18 3.55 9.39
N ASP A 109 -13.74 2.82 10.35
CA ASP A 109 -13.11 2.53 11.63
C ASP A 109 -13.00 1.00 11.80
N THR A 110 -11.79 0.49 11.63
CA THR A 110 -11.44 -0.89 11.94
C THR A 110 -10.55 -0.96 13.17
N SER A 111 -10.74 -0.09 14.16
CA SER A 111 -9.96 -0.14 15.39
C SER A 111 -10.24 -1.41 16.18
N GLY A 112 -9.26 -1.86 16.95
CA GLY A 112 -9.43 -3.00 17.84
C GLY A 112 -8.52 -2.86 19.06
N THR A 113 -8.96 -3.36 20.21
CA THR A 113 -8.18 -3.32 21.45
C THR A 113 -6.76 -3.87 21.27
N ASN A 114 -6.62 -4.92 20.46
CA ASN A 114 -5.34 -5.62 20.25
C ASN A 114 -4.80 -5.46 18.83
N GLY A 115 -5.24 -4.43 18.10
CA GLY A 115 -4.73 -4.12 16.77
C GLY A 115 -5.79 -3.65 15.80
N LEU A 116 -5.36 -2.87 14.82
CA LEU A 116 -6.20 -2.42 13.72
C LEU A 116 -6.54 -3.59 12.79
N GLY A 117 -7.76 -3.57 12.27
CA GLY A 117 -8.15 -4.31 11.09
C GLY A 117 -7.69 -3.64 9.81
N THR A 118 -8.32 -3.99 8.69
CA THR A 118 -7.88 -3.59 7.35
C THR A 118 -8.96 -2.80 6.62
N LEU A 119 -8.55 -1.71 5.98
CA LEU A 119 -9.31 -1.05 4.92
C LEU A 119 -8.64 -1.35 3.57
N LEU A 120 -9.34 -2.09 2.71
CA LEU A 120 -8.95 -2.35 1.33
C LEU A 120 -9.68 -1.38 0.38
N ILE A 121 -8.91 -0.70 -0.46
CA ILE A 121 -9.38 0.18 -1.52
C ILE A 121 -8.81 -0.37 -2.84
N ASP A 122 -9.68 -0.90 -3.71
CA ASP A 122 -9.27 -1.65 -4.92
C ASP A 122 -9.90 -1.16 -6.25
N PRO A 123 -9.55 0.05 -6.75
CA PRO A 123 -10.01 0.55 -8.05
C PRO A 123 -8.99 0.26 -9.19
N GLU A 124 -9.24 0.74 -10.40
CA GLU A 124 -8.33 0.50 -11.55
C GLU A 124 -6.99 1.24 -11.44
N ASN A 125 -7.02 2.51 -11.08
CA ASN A 125 -5.90 3.44 -10.89
C ASN A 125 -6.15 4.30 -9.65
N ILE A 126 -5.09 4.63 -8.91
CA ILE A 126 -5.14 5.51 -7.74
C ILE A 126 -4.21 6.71 -7.92
N LEU A 127 -4.76 7.92 -7.86
CA LEU A 127 -3.98 9.16 -7.66
C LEU A 127 -4.10 9.64 -6.21
N ILE A 128 -2.96 9.88 -5.59
CA ILE A 128 -2.83 10.55 -4.30
C ILE A 128 -2.34 11.99 -4.54
N THR A 129 -3.02 12.97 -3.95
CA THR A 129 -2.71 14.41 -4.07
C THR A 129 -2.53 15.06 -2.70
N ASP A 130 -1.79 16.15 -2.60
CA ASP A 130 -1.52 16.91 -1.36
C ASP A 130 -2.76 17.18 -0.47
N SER A 131 -3.67 18.06 -0.90
CA SER A 131 -4.94 18.32 -0.21
C SER A 131 -5.98 18.92 -1.18
N GLN A 132 -7.26 18.85 -0.81
CA GLN A 132 -8.45 19.01 -1.66
C GLN A 132 -8.39 20.14 -2.72
N THR A 133 -7.90 19.83 -3.92
CA THR A 133 -8.39 20.43 -5.17
C THR A 133 -8.24 19.47 -6.34
N SER A 134 -8.93 18.35 -6.32
CA SER A 134 -9.56 17.87 -7.54
C SER A 134 -11.05 18.18 -7.41
N GLN A 135 -11.43 19.31 -8.01
CA GLN A 135 -12.83 19.60 -8.34
C GLN A 135 -13.50 18.43 -9.10
N GLU A 136 -12.74 17.44 -9.59
CA GLU A 136 -13.27 16.22 -10.21
C GLU A 136 -14.09 15.32 -9.26
N ASN A 137 -13.72 15.21 -7.97
CA ASN A 137 -14.58 14.50 -7.01
C ASN A 137 -15.75 15.36 -6.49
N ALA A 138 -15.61 16.69 -6.52
CA ALA A 138 -16.69 17.62 -6.18
C ALA A 138 -17.73 17.78 -7.31
N ALA A 139 -17.39 17.38 -8.55
CA ALA A 139 -18.24 17.53 -9.72
C ALA A 139 -19.09 16.29 -10.05
N VAL A 140 -18.88 15.14 -9.38
CA VAL A 140 -19.90 14.08 -9.42
C VAL A 140 -20.97 14.45 -8.40
N PRO A 141 -22.22 14.70 -8.81
CA PRO A 141 -23.27 15.02 -7.86
C PRO A 141 -23.32 13.92 -6.81
N ALA A 142 -23.02 14.28 -5.56
CA ALA A 142 -23.16 13.44 -4.37
C ALA A 142 -24.64 13.16 -4.05
N ASN A 143 -25.46 12.93 -5.07
CA ASN A 143 -26.88 12.65 -5.03
C ASN A 143 -27.18 11.35 -5.78
N THR A 144 -28.44 10.93 -5.74
CA THR A 144 -28.93 9.71 -6.39
C THR A 144 -28.77 9.70 -7.93
N SER A 145 -28.29 10.77 -8.56
CA SER A 145 -27.98 10.78 -10.00
C SER A 145 -26.92 9.74 -10.36
N ILE A 146 -26.00 9.37 -9.47
CA ILE A 146 -25.03 8.29 -9.70
C ILE A 146 -25.74 6.96 -10.00
N LEU A 147 -26.88 6.68 -9.33
CA LEU A 147 -27.70 5.49 -9.59
C LEU A 147 -28.40 5.57 -10.96
N ALA A 148 -28.59 6.75 -11.53
CA ALA A 148 -29.21 6.93 -12.84
C ALA A 148 -28.17 6.89 -13.98
N THR A 149 -27.02 7.56 -13.78
CA THR A 149 -26.01 7.86 -14.82
C THR A 149 -24.70 7.09 -14.67
N GLY A 150 -24.53 6.24 -13.64
CA GLY A 150 -23.27 5.54 -13.35
C GLY A 150 -22.74 4.64 -14.47
N ASN A 151 -23.55 4.33 -15.48
CA ASN A 151 -23.14 3.57 -16.67
C ASN A 151 -22.73 4.46 -17.86
N GLN A 152 -22.92 5.78 -17.77
CA GLN A 152 -22.73 6.72 -18.90
C GLN A 152 -21.28 7.17 -19.09
N ARG A 153 -20.41 6.86 -18.13
CA ARG A 153 -18.96 6.87 -18.34
C ARG A 153 -18.50 5.44 -18.53
N GLN A 154 -18.76 4.87 -19.71
CA GLN A 154 -17.75 4.00 -20.30
C GLN A 154 -16.60 4.93 -20.65
N GLU A 155 -15.79 5.31 -19.66
CA GLU A 155 -14.46 5.80 -19.95
C GLU A 155 -13.77 4.63 -20.62
N GLN A 156 -13.74 4.70 -21.94
CA GLN A 156 -12.87 3.90 -22.77
C GLN A 156 -11.51 3.90 -22.08
N ASN A 157 -10.91 2.72 -21.96
CA ASN A 157 -9.69 2.41 -21.22
C ASN A 157 -8.52 3.35 -21.59
N THR A 158 -8.56 4.60 -21.12
CA THR A 158 -7.69 5.70 -21.51
C THR A 158 -7.19 6.39 -20.24
N SER A 159 -6.28 5.73 -19.51
CA SER A 159 -5.32 6.37 -18.59
C SER A 159 -5.88 7.48 -17.66
N SER A 160 -7.16 7.43 -17.31
CA SER A 160 -7.85 8.42 -16.48
C SER A 160 -8.02 7.82 -15.10
N GLU A 161 -7.84 8.65 -14.08
CA GLU A 161 -7.74 8.21 -12.70
C GLU A 161 -9.10 7.69 -12.20
N SER A 162 -9.17 6.42 -11.83
CA SER A 162 -10.42 5.82 -11.34
C SER A 162 -10.74 6.17 -9.88
N LEU A 163 -9.71 6.55 -9.10
CA LEU A 163 -9.81 7.13 -7.77
C LEU A 163 -8.78 8.26 -7.64
N THR A 164 -9.23 9.43 -7.22
CA THR A 164 -8.35 10.48 -6.68
C THR A 164 -8.65 10.63 -5.18
N ILE A 165 -7.64 10.55 -4.33
CA ILE A 165 -7.75 10.68 -2.87
C ILE A 165 -6.65 11.61 -2.34
N SER A 166 -6.93 12.39 -1.30
CA SER A 166 -5.90 13.25 -0.71
C SER A 166 -4.99 12.49 0.24
N ALA A 167 -3.72 12.91 0.35
CA ALA A 167 -2.77 12.42 1.34
C ALA A 167 -3.37 12.54 2.74
N GLN A 168 -3.90 13.72 3.09
CA GLN A 168 -4.58 13.97 4.37
C GLN A 168 -5.73 12.98 4.67
N SER A 169 -6.50 12.57 3.65
CA SER A 169 -7.55 11.56 3.84
C SER A 169 -6.97 10.20 4.24
N LEU A 170 -5.90 9.76 3.58
CA LEU A 170 -5.21 8.50 3.89
C LEU A 170 -4.56 8.54 5.28
N GLU A 171 -3.92 9.65 5.63
CA GLU A 171 -3.32 9.84 6.96
C GLU A 171 -4.37 9.73 8.07
N ASN A 172 -5.53 10.36 7.88
CA ASN A 172 -6.64 10.25 8.83
C ASN A 172 -7.19 8.82 8.95
N MET A 173 -7.33 8.10 7.83
CA MET A 173 -7.78 6.69 7.84
C MET A 173 -6.79 5.77 8.54
N SER A 174 -5.49 6.08 8.45
CA SER A 174 -4.44 5.29 9.09
C SER A 174 -4.47 5.29 10.61
N ALA A 175 -5.21 6.22 11.21
CA ALA A 175 -5.45 6.28 12.65
C ALA A 175 -6.35 5.14 13.16
N THR A 176 -7.19 4.58 12.28
CA THR A 176 -8.21 3.59 12.65
C THR A 176 -8.15 2.33 11.80
N SER A 177 -7.30 2.27 10.79
CA SER A 177 -7.18 1.13 9.88
C SER A 177 -5.76 0.90 9.37
N ASN A 178 -5.40 -0.37 9.15
CA ASN A 178 -4.30 -0.69 8.23
C ASN A 178 -4.81 -0.47 6.80
N VAL A 179 -4.26 0.54 6.12
CA VAL A 179 -4.68 0.90 4.76
C VAL A 179 -3.97 0.00 3.74
N VAL A 180 -4.75 -0.58 2.84
CA VAL A 180 -4.26 -1.36 1.70
C VAL A 180 -4.83 -0.74 0.44
N LEU A 181 -3.95 -0.18 -0.38
CA LEU A 181 -4.28 0.35 -1.70
C LEU A 181 -3.86 -0.69 -2.73
N GLU A 182 -4.83 -1.25 -3.44
CA GLU A 182 -4.63 -2.21 -4.52
C GLU A 182 -5.16 -1.55 -5.78
N ALA A 183 -4.35 -1.39 -6.82
CA ALA A 183 -4.80 -0.85 -8.10
C ALA A 183 -4.52 -1.90 -9.17
N LEU A 184 -5.48 -2.11 -10.07
CA LEU A 184 -5.27 -3.02 -11.20
C LEU A 184 -4.08 -2.56 -12.05
N ASN A 185 -3.94 -1.24 -12.25
CA ASN A 185 -2.88 -0.59 -13.00
C ASN A 185 -1.99 0.25 -12.06
N ASP A 186 -2.11 1.59 -12.10
CA ASP A 186 -1.14 2.49 -11.49
C ASP A 186 -1.56 2.99 -10.10
N ILE A 187 -0.56 3.19 -9.24
CA ILE A 187 -0.67 4.02 -8.03
C ILE A 187 0.33 5.16 -8.17
N LYS A 188 -0.16 6.39 -8.19
CA LYS A 188 0.66 7.60 -8.31
C LYS A 188 0.44 8.52 -7.13
N ILE A 189 1.53 8.97 -6.51
CA ILE A 189 1.52 10.07 -5.55
C ILE A 189 2.06 11.30 -6.28
N SER A 190 1.25 12.36 -6.34
CA SER A 190 1.68 13.66 -6.85
C SER A 190 2.72 14.28 -5.91
N ASP A 191 3.45 15.28 -6.40
CA ASP A 191 4.31 16.10 -5.56
C ASP A 191 3.51 16.69 -4.38
N LEU A 192 3.85 16.29 -3.16
CA LEU A 192 3.17 16.73 -1.94
C LEU A 192 3.79 18.04 -1.44
N ALA A 193 2.96 18.99 -1.01
CA ALA A 193 3.43 20.33 -0.67
C ALA A 193 4.30 20.34 0.59
N ASP A 194 4.05 19.41 1.52
CA ASP A 194 4.85 19.17 2.71
C ASP A 194 5.91 18.08 2.53
N SER A 195 5.99 17.50 1.33
CA SER A 195 6.86 16.37 0.97
C SER A 195 6.69 15.13 1.85
N GLU A 196 5.50 14.89 2.40
CA GLU A 196 5.26 13.78 3.32
C GLU A 196 3.88 13.13 3.13
N LEU A 197 3.84 11.80 3.14
CA LEU A 197 2.63 10.99 3.36
C LEU A 197 2.84 10.18 4.64
N SER A 198 2.28 10.66 5.75
CA SER A 198 2.66 10.22 7.09
C SER A 198 1.60 9.34 7.77
N PHE A 199 1.91 8.06 7.90
CA PHE A 199 1.08 7.03 8.53
C PHE A 199 1.46 6.87 10.02
N ARG A 200 1.40 7.97 10.79
CA ARG A 200 1.97 8.05 12.16
C ARG A 200 1.30 7.13 13.17
N ALA A 201 0.07 6.73 12.93
CA ALA A 201 -0.68 5.83 13.79
C ALA A 201 -0.52 4.35 13.41
N THR A 202 0.06 4.05 12.24
CA THR A 202 0.19 2.68 11.76
C THR A 202 1.33 1.96 12.47
N THR A 203 0.95 0.97 13.29
CA THR A 203 1.84 0.00 13.93
C THR A 203 1.84 -1.36 13.25
N GLY A 204 0.84 -1.63 12.40
CA GLY A 204 0.75 -2.83 11.55
C GLY A 204 1.52 -2.66 10.24
N SER A 205 0.80 -2.42 9.14
CA SER A 205 1.41 -2.24 7.81
C SER A 205 0.59 -1.33 6.91
N ILE A 206 1.28 -0.59 6.04
CA ILE A 206 0.73 0.08 4.86
C ILE A 206 1.17 -0.69 3.62
N SER A 207 0.25 -0.92 2.68
CA SER A 207 0.53 -1.61 1.43
C SER A 207 0.04 -0.83 0.22
N PHE A 208 0.92 -0.71 -0.78
CA PHE A 208 0.61 -0.21 -2.12
C PHE A 208 0.88 -1.33 -3.12
N LYS A 209 -0.15 -1.76 -3.86
CA LYS A 209 -0.05 -2.82 -4.87
C LYS A 209 -0.57 -2.28 -6.20
N ALA A 210 0.33 -1.80 -7.04
CA ALA A 210 0.08 -1.59 -8.46
C ALA A 210 0.16 -2.93 -9.22
N ASP A 211 -0.30 -2.99 -10.48
CA ASP A 211 -0.33 -4.22 -11.30
C ASP A 211 -1.02 -5.39 -10.55
N ALA A 212 -2.14 -5.10 -9.87
CA ALA A 212 -2.78 -6.08 -9.00
C ALA A 212 -3.31 -7.31 -9.76
N ASP A 213 -3.63 -7.14 -11.05
CA ASP A 213 -4.09 -8.18 -11.97
C ASP A 213 -2.94 -8.95 -12.65
N ARG A 214 -1.68 -8.50 -12.47
CA ARG A 214 -0.47 -9.09 -13.05
C ARG A 214 -0.51 -9.13 -14.57
N SER A 215 -1.11 -8.11 -15.19
CA SER A 215 -1.08 -7.92 -16.64
C SER A 215 0.33 -7.63 -17.17
N GLY A 216 1.27 -7.29 -16.28
CA GLY A 216 2.60 -6.80 -16.66
C GLY A 216 2.59 -5.32 -17.02
N ALA A 217 1.55 -4.61 -16.56
CA ALA A 217 1.37 -3.17 -16.68
C ALA A 217 0.84 -2.64 -15.34
N GLY A 218 1.31 -1.47 -14.91
CA GLY A 218 0.95 -0.92 -13.60
C GLY A 218 2.18 -0.56 -12.78
N ALA A 219 2.32 0.71 -12.46
CA ALA A 219 3.46 1.27 -11.77
C ALA A 219 3.06 1.92 -10.45
N PHE A 220 3.93 1.77 -9.46
CA PHE A 220 3.96 2.67 -8.31
C PHE A 220 4.92 3.83 -8.62
N SER A 221 4.46 5.08 -8.46
CA SER A 221 5.32 6.26 -8.65
C SER A 221 5.01 7.38 -7.65
N MET A 222 6.05 8.10 -7.23
CA MET A 222 5.95 9.30 -6.41
C MET A 222 7.09 10.27 -6.71
N ASN A 223 7.02 11.51 -6.21
CA ASN A 223 8.17 12.40 -6.26
C ASN A 223 9.34 11.83 -5.45
N VAL A 224 10.55 11.91 -6.01
CA VAL A 224 11.79 11.43 -5.37
C VAL A 224 12.12 12.12 -4.05
N LYS A 225 11.60 13.33 -3.83
CA LYS A 225 11.79 14.13 -2.62
C LYS A 225 10.76 13.86 -1.52
N ASP A 226 9.62 13.26 -1.88
CA ASP A 226 8.55 13.00 -0.93
C ASP A 226 8.90 11.80 -0.08
N THR A 227 8.41 11.80 1.16
CA THR A 227 8.63 10.75 2.14
C THR A 227 7.33 10.02 2.44
N ILE A 228 7.35 8.69 2.40
CA ILE A 228 6.32 7.87 3.05
C ILE A 228 6.88 7.41 4.38
N SER A 229 6.18 7.72 5.47
CA SER A 229 6.60 7.30 6.81
C SER A 229 5.54 6.56 7.60
N THR A 230 5.99 5.68 8.48
CA THR A 230 5.17 5.02 9.51
C THR A 230 5.85 5.19 10.87
N ASN A 231 5.19 4.78 11.96
CA ASN A 231 5.77 4.76 13.30
C ASN A 231 6.02 3.33 13.79
N GLY A 232 6.85 2.58 13.07
CA GLY A 232 7.18 1.18 13.35
C GLY A 232 6.39 0.18 12.52
N GLY A 233 5.33 0.62 11.83
CA GLY A 233 4.59 -0.22 10.88
C GLY A 233 5.41 -0.55 9.63
N ALA A 234 5.17 -1.71 9.04
CA ALA A 234 5.84 -2.10 7.79
C ALA A 234 5.34 -1.30 6.59
N ILE A 235 6.21 -1.06 5.62
CA ILE A 235 5.88 -0.46 4.31
C ILE A 235 6.08 -1.53 3.24
N SER A 236 5.03 -1.85 2.49
CA SER A 236 5.09 -2.79 1.37
C SER A 236 4.63 -2.12 0.08
N ILE A 237 5.45 -2.18 -0.97
CA ILE A 237 5.14 -1.64 -2.29
C ILE A 237 5.40 -2.72 -3.33
N SER A 238 4.43 -2.95 -4.22
CA SER A 238 4.57 -3.91 -5.33
C SER A 238 3.95 -3.34 -6.61
N GLY A 239 4.47 -3.80 -7.75
CA GLY A 239 3.98 -3.41 -9.07
C GLY A 239 4.86 -3.94 -10.20
N TYR A 240 4.52 -3.61 -11.44
CA TYR A 240 5.40 -3.92 -12.58
C TYR A 240 6.66 -3.05 -12.54
N ARG A 241 6.48 -1.74 -12.32
CA ARG A 241 7.56 -0.76 -12.05
C ARG A 241 7.33 -0.04 -10.72
N ILE A 242 8.41 0.27 -10.02
CA ILE A 242 8.39 1.06 -8.78
C ILE A 242 9.40 2.20 -8.91
N THR A 243 8.92 3.43 -8.71
CA THR A 243 9.76 4.63 -8.51
C THR A 243 9.34 5.30 -7.22
N ALA A 244 10.05 5.00 -6.14
CA ALA A 244 9.84 5.57 -4.82
C ALA A 244 10.79 6.74 -4.55
N GLY A 245 10.34 7.69 -3.71
CA GLY A 245 11.19 8.72 -3.14
C GLY A 245 11.89 8.23 -1.89
N ILE A 246 11.53 8.83 -0.76
CA ILE A 246 12.07 8.50 0.54
C ILE A 246 11.08 7.60 1.29
N LEU A 247 11.56 6.54 1.92
CA LEU A 247 10.75 5.63 2.75
C LEU A 247 11.34 5.55 4.16
N SER A 248 10.50 5.72 5.18
CA SER A 248 10.91 5.70 6.59
C SER A 248 9.93 4.93 7.46
N SER A 249 10.22 3.66 7.77
CA SER A 249 9.31 2.84 8.59
C SER A 249 9.52 3.01 10.11
N ASN A 250 10.57 3.72 10.54
CA ASN A 250 10.90 3.96 11.95
C ASN A 250 10.89 2.67 12.80
N GLY A 251 11.50 1.60 12.33
CA GLY A 251 11.62 0.31 13.01
C GLY A 251 10.90 -0.85 12.31
N GLY A 252 9.95 -0.56 11.41
CA GLY A 252 9.24 -1.58 10.64
C GLY A 252 10.04 -2.11 9.45
N ASN A 253 9.60 -3.23 8.86
CA ASN A 253 10.19 -3.72 7.61
C ASN A 253 9.82 -2.83 6.42
N ILE A 254 10.67 -2.77 5.40
CA ILE A 254 10.36 -2.11 4.13
C ILE A 254 10.60 -3.12 3.00
N SER A 255 9.60 -3.34 2.15
CA SER A 255 9.68 -4.25 1.00
C SER A 255 9.19 -3.58 -0.27
N LEU A 256 10.01 -3.58 -1.32
CA LEU A 256 9.64 -3.12 -2.66
C LEU A 256 9.84 -4.28 -3.65
N THR A 257 8.76 -4.75 -4.27
CA THR A 257 8.80 -5.90 -5.18
C THR A 257 8.29 -5.49 -6.56
N GLY A 258 9.22 -5.13 -7.44
CA GLY A 258 8.97 -4.80 -8.84
C GLY A 258 9.19 -5.99 -9.77
N GLN A 259 8.47 -6.07 -10.89
CA GLN A 259 8.72 -7.09 -11.90
C GLN A 259 9.79 -6.68 -12.92
N GLU A 260 9.85 -5.39 -13.27
CA GLU A 260 10.81 -4.84 -14.21
C GLU A 260 11.84 -3.96 -13.50
N SER A 261 11.42 -2.84 -12.90
CA SER A 261 12.34 -1.93 -12.22
C SER A 261 11.86 -1.58 -10.83
N THR A 262 12.79 -1.58 -9.87
CA THR A 262 12.56 -1.09 -8.52
C THR A 262 13.58 -0.03 -8.17
N ALA A 263 13.15 1.23 -8.11
CA ALA A 263 14.00 2.35 -7.78
C ALA A 263 13.48 3.08 -6.53
N ALA A 264 14.39 3.49 -5.64
CA ALA A 264 14.08 4.35 -4.51
C ALA A 264 15.20 5.36 -4.27
N SER A 265 14.88 6.57 -3.81
CA SER A 265 15.92 7.54 -3.46
C SER A 265 16.59 7.16 -2.14
N LYS A 266 15.82 7.15 -1.05
CA LYS A 266 16.34 6.79 0.27
C LYS A 266 15.38 5.84 0.97
N ILE A 267 15.91 4.80 1.59
CA ILE A 267 15.13 3.87 2.41
C ILE A 267 15.76 3.79 3.79
N SER A 268 14.96 3.99 4.84
CA SER A 268 15.40 3.80 6.21
C SER A 268 14.39 3.00 7.01
N SER A 269 14.83 1.89 7.58
CA SER A 269 14.03 1.11 8.52
C SER A 269 14.41 1.39 9.98
N THR A 270 15.39 2.25 10.21
CA THR A 270 15.92 2.56 11.54
C THR A 270 14.97 3.48 12.31
N ASN A 271 14.67 3.10 13.55
CA ASN A 271 14.02 3.95 14.54
C ASN A 271 15.09 4.76 15.29
N PRO A 272 15.12 6.10 15.14
CA PRO A 272 16.15 6.92 15.78
C PRO A 272 16.01 7.03 17.30
N ARG A 273 14.85 6.68 17.87
CA ARG A 273 14.57 6.78 19.30
C ARG A 273 14.97 5.52 20.06
N SER A 274 14.62 4.35 19.52
CA SER A 274 14.89 3.05 20.15
C SER A 274 16.17 2.38 19.63
N GLY A 275 16.70 2.82 18.49
CA GLY A 275 17.77 2.12 17.79
C GLY A 275 17.33 0.78 17.20
N THR A 276 16.03 0.46 17.15
CA THR A 276 15.54 -0.74 16.47
C THR A 276 15.43 -0.51 14.98
N SER A 277 15.71 -1.50 14.15
CA SER A 277 15.54 -1.44 12.70
C SER A 277 14.89 -2.70 12.15
N GLY A 278 14.04 -2.53 11.14
CA GLY A 278 13.44 -3.62 10.39
C GLY A 278 14.29 -4.04 9.19
N ASN A 279 13.96 -5.16 8.56
CA ASN A 279 14.61 -5.60 7.34
C ASN A 279 14.20 -4.73 6.15
N ILE A 280 15.09 -4.62 5.16
CA ILE A 280 14.84 -3.93 3.89
C ILE A 280 15.02 -4.95 2.76
N LEU A 281 13.99 -5.10 1.92
CA LEU A 281 13.97 -5.99 0.75
C LEU A 281 13.62 -5.19 -0.50
N LEU A 282 14.46 -5.25 -1.55
CA LEU A 282 14.13 -4.74 -2.88
C LEU A 282 14.30 -5.85 -3.90
N GLU A 283 13.33 -6.03 -4.78
CA GLU A 283 13.37 -7.04 -5.85
C GLU A 283 12.96 -6.43 -7.18
N GLY A 284 13.60 -6.85 -8.29
CA GLY A 284 13.33 -6.32 -9.62
C GLY A 284 14.12 -7.05 -10.71
N LEU A 285 13.78 -6.84 -11.99
CA LEU A 285 14.74 -7.15 -13.05
C LEU A 285 15.96 -6.23 -12.90
N ASN A 286 15.72 -4.94 -12.69
CA ASN A 286 16.71 -3.97 -12.28
C ASN A 286 16.33 -3.35 -10.93
N VAL A 287 17.32 -3.16 -10.04
CA VAL A 287 17.12 -2.55 -8.72
C VAL A 287 18.07 -1.36 -8.57
N ALA A 288 17.56 -0.22 -8.11
CA ALA A 288 18.34 0.98 -7.86
C ALA A 288 17.98 1.61 -6.52
N ALA A 289 18.98 1.99 -5.72
CA ALA A 289 18.77 2.80 -4.52
C ALA A 289 19.94 3.73 -4.24
N ASP A 290 19.68 5.02 -3.92
CA ASP A 290 20.79 5.94 -3.60
C ASP A 290 21.30 5.74 -2.17
N LYS A 291 20.39 5.50 -1.21
CA LYS A 291 20.75 5.26 0.19
C LYS A 291 19.82 4.28 0.88
N ILE A 292 20.40 3.29 1.57
CA ILE A 292 19.68 2.33 2.41
C ILE A 292 20.27 2.33 3.82
N ASP A 293 19.40 2.44 4.83
CA ASP A 293 19.79 2.46 6.25
C ASP A 293 18.89 1.55 7.09
N ALA A 294 19.46 0.42 7.50
CA ALA A 294 18.91 -0.52 8.48
C ALA A 294 19.86 -0.67 9.68
N SER A 295 20.61 0.38 10.02
CA SER A 295 21.76 0.31 10.94
C SER A 295 21.46 0.52 12.42
N GLY A 296 20.21 0.31 12.87
CA GLY A 296 19.82 0.51 14.27
C GLY A 296 20.68 -0.26 15.28
N ASP A 297 21.02 0.39 16.40
CA ASP A 297 21.91 -0.14 17.44
C ASP A 297 21.39 -1.39 18.18
N ALA A 298 20.07 -1.51 18.37
CA ALA A 298 19.42 -2.44 19.30
C ALA A 298 18.74 -3.65 18.63
N ALA A 299 18.20 -3.49 17.43
CA ALA A 299 17.65 -4.57 16.60
C ALA A 299 18.06 -4.28 15.15
N ARG A 300 18.66 -5.25 14.48
CA ARG A 300 19.49 -5.00 13.30
C ARG A 300 18.85 -5.61 12.07
N GLY A 301 18.41 -4.74 11.15
CA GLY A 301 17.77 -5.13 9.92
C GLY A 301 18.77 -5.66 8.91
N ASN A 302 18.41 -6.74 8.22
CA ASN A 302 19.13 -7.17 7.04
C ASN A 302 18.73 -6.32 5.84
N ILE A 303 19.68 -6.10 4.93
CA ILE A 303 19.44 -5.49 3.63
C ILE A 303 19.55 -6.60 2.57
N ILE A 304 18.49 -6.82 1.81
CA ILE A 304 18.44 -7.80 0.73
C ILE A 304 18.02 -7.10 -0.55
N LEU A 305 18.92 -7.04 -1.54
CA LEU A 305 18.65 -6.46 -2.84
C LEU A 305 18.79 -7.55 -3.90
N ASN A 306 17.68 -7.91 -4.55
CA ASN A 306 17.60 -8.95 -5.55
C ASN A 306 17.30 -8.36 -6.93
N ALA A 307 18.33 -8.02 -7.69
CA ALA A 307 18.20 -7.72 -9.10
C ALA A 307 18.41 -8.98 -9.93
N ARG A 308 17.52 -9.27 -10.87
CA ARG A 308 17.73 -10.38 -11.82
C ARG A 308 18.75 -10.06 -12.91
N ASN A 309 18.98 -8.77 -13.15
CA ASN A 309 19.94 -8.25 -14.10
C ASN A 309 20.90 -7.27 -13.40
N ASN A 310 20.51 -5.99 -13.27
CA ASN A 310 21.40 -4.94 -12.80
C ASN A 310 20.98 -4.41 -11.42
N LEU A 311 21.92 -4.38 -10.49
CA LEU A 311 21.78 -3.76 -9.17
C LEU A 311 22.65 -2.51 -9.11
N THR A 312 22.05 -1.32 -9.00
CA THR A 312 22.76 -0.06 -8.74
C THR A 312 22.52 0.40 -7.31
N LEU A 313 23.59 0.67 -6.56
CA LEU A 313 23.48 1.04 -5.16
C LEU A 313 24.45 2.17 -4.82
N GLY A 314 23.93 3.27 -4.28
CA GLY A 314 24.75 4.35 -3.73
C GLY A 314 25.39 3.91 -2.42
N THR A 315 24.62 3.92 -1.34
CA THR A 315 25.10 3.52 0.00
C THR A 315 24.16 2.54 0.70
N ALA A 316 24.71 1.65 1.53
CA ALA A 316 23.95 0.75 2.38
C ALA A 316 24.62 0.59 3.75
N ALA A 317 23.84 0.71 4.83
CA ALA A 317 24.30 0.51 6.19
C ALA A 317 23.36 -0.44 6.94
N ALA A 318 23.86 -1.58 7.43
CA ALA A 318 23.05 -2.60 8.11
C ALA A 318 23.36 -2.77 9.61
N GLY A 319 24.26 -1.95 10.19
CA GLY A 319 24.70 -2.17 11.57
C GLY A 319 25.39 -3.52 11.68
N SER A 320 24.88 -4.49 12.45
CA SER A 320 25.33 -5.90 12.35
C SER A 320 24.37 -6.84 11.63
N GLY A 321 23.33 -6.31 11.00
CA GLY A 321 22.57 -7.06 10.02
C GLY A 321 23.45 -7.44 8.83
N ASN A 322 23.00 -8.42 8.07
CA ASN A 322 23.68 -8.84 6.86
C ASN A 322 23.25 -7.96 5.68
N ILE A 323 24.15 -7.83 4.71
CA ILE A 323 23.89 -7.21 3.42
C ILE A 323 24.02 -8.31 2.36
N LEU A 324 22.92 -8.64 1.68
CA LEU A 324 22.87 -9.58 0.57
C LEU A 324 22.55 -8.82 -0.71
N LEU A 325 23.50 -8.80 -1.64
CA LEU A 325 23.38 -8.16 -2.94
C LEU A 325 23.41 -9.23 -4.03
N THR A 326 22.30 -9.37 -4.75
CA THR A 326 22.16 -10.29 -5.88
C THR A 326 21.97 -9.49 -7.17
N GLY A 327 22.78 -9.79 -8.18
CA GLY A 327 22.73 -9.15 -9.50
C GLY A 327 23.75 -9.79 -10.44
N ASN A 328 23.40 -9.94 -11.71
CA ASN A 328 24.41 -10.32 -12.72
C ASN A 328 25.45 -9.21 -12.88
N GLU A 329 25.00 -7.96 -12.73
CA GLU A 329 25.83 -6.77 -12.57
C GLU A 329 25.50 -6.05 -11.26
N ILE A 330 26.52 -5.75 -10.46
CA ILE A 330 26.42 -5.01 -9.20
C ILE A 330 27.28 -3.75 -9.26
N ASP A 331 26.60 -2.61 -9.31
CA ASP A 331 27.14 -1.29 -9.48
C ASP A 331 27.10 -0.48 -8.18
N LEU A 332 28.23 -0.41 -7.47
CA LEU A 332 28.36 0.37 -6.24
C LEU A 332 28.86 1.79 -6.54
N LYS A 333 27.98 2.79 -6.37
CA LYS A 333 28.24 4.19 -6.78
C LYS A 333 28.60 5.14 -5.62
N GLY A 334 28.47 4.74 -4.36
CA GLY A 334 28.70 5.63 -3.21
C GLY A 334 30.16 5.90 -2.82
N GLY A 335 31.13 5.39 -3.59
CA GLY A 335 32.56 5.57 -3.30
C GLY A 335 33.07 4.75 -2.10
N ARG A 336 34.14 5.23 -1.45
CA ARG A 336 34.80 4.53 -0.34
C ARG A 336 33.86 4.45 0.88
N ASN A 337 33.83 3.28 1.53
CA ASN A 337 33.02 3.01 2.72
C ASN A 337 31.50 3.19 2.51
N SER A 338 31.03 3.02 1.26
CA SER A 338 29.61 3.14 0.90
C SER A 338 28.74 1.98 1.38
N ILE A 339 29.34 0.80 1.58
CA ILE A 339 28.69 -0.39 2.12
C ILE A 339 29.27 -0.66 3.51
N GLY A 340 28.42 -0.50 4.53
CA GLY A 340 28.83 -0.49 5.93
C GLY A 340 28.05 -1.46 6.81
N GLY A 341 28.76 -2.15 7.68
CA GLY A 341 28.19 -3.03 8.70
C GLY A 341 29.24 -3.96 9.29
N SER A 342 28.88 -4.63 10.39
CA SER A 342 29.68 -5.66 11.04
C SER A 342 29.12 -7.07 10.85
N GLY A 343 28.02 -7.22 10.10
CA GLY A 343 27.47 -8.50 9.67
C GLY A 343 28.16 -9.02 8.41
N PHE A 344 27.59 -10.06 7.80
CA PHE A 344 28.10 -10.59 6.55
C PHE A 344 27.69 -9.72 5.36
N LEU A 345 28.63 -9.54 4.43
CA LEU A 345 28.36 -9.06 3.08
C LEU A 345 28.39 -10.28 2.14
N VAL A 346 27.30 -10.51 1.42
CA VAL A 346 27.21 -11.55 0.40
C VAL A 346 26.92 -10.89 -0.94
N LEU A 347 27.75 -11.20 -1.94
CA LEU A 347 27.57 -10.82 -3.34
C LEU A 347 27.37 -12.09 -4.15
N GLN A 348 26.32 -12.17 -4.96
CA GLN A 348 26.08 -13.34 -5.80
C GLN A 348 25.44 -12.96 -7.14
N PRO A 349 25.78 -13.68 -8.23
CA PRO A 349 25.05 -13.55 -9.48
C PRO A 349 23.61 -14.05 -9.31
N TRP A 350 22.68 -13.52 -10.09
CA TRP A 350 21.31 -14.05 -10.11
C TRP A 350 21.25 -15.38 -10.86
N SER A 351 21.90 -15.44 -12.03
CA SER A 351 21.97 -16.65 -12.86
C SER A 351 23.08 -17.59 -12.37
N PRO A 352 22.76 -18.81 -11.90
CA PRO A 352 23.79 -19.77 -11.52
C PRO A 352 24.71 -20.07 -12.70
N GLY A 353 26.03 -19.90 -12.50
CA GLY A 353 27.04 -20.18 -13.53
C GLY A 353 27.41 -18.99 -14.42
N GLN A 354 26.78 -17.82 -14.27
CA GLN A 354 27.25 -16.58 -14.90
C GLN A 354 28.30 -15.88 -14.02
N ASN A 355 29.28 -15.22 -14.65
CA ASN A 355 30.19 -14.32 -13.94
C ASN A 355 29.42 -13.15 -13.35
N ILE A 356 29.78 -12.76 -12.12
CA ILE A 356 29.30 -11.51 -11.52
C ILE A 356 30.18 -10.34 -11.99
N ALA A 357 29.56 -9.30 -12.54
CA ALA A 357 30.24 -8.03 -12.79
C ALA A 357 30.10 -7.12 -11.56
N ILE A 358 31.20 -6.59 -11.06
CA ILE A 358 31.22 -5.63 -9.95
C ILE A 358 31.94 -4.36 -10.44
N ALA A 359 31.22 -3.27 -10.71
CA ALA A 359 31.83 -2.07 -11.29
C ALA A 359 31.24 -0.72 -10.80
N GLY A 360 32.11 0.21 -10.40
CA GLY A 360 31.81 1.64 -10.43
C GLY A 360 31.90 2.15 -11.88
N THR A 361 31.34 3.32 -12.19
CA THR A 361 31.38 3.94 -13.53
C THR A 361 32.73 3.75 -14.26
N GLY A 362 32.77 2.88 -15.27
CA GLY A 362 33.96 2.54 -16.06
C GLY A 362 34.10 1.03 -16.30
N GLU A 363 33.44 0.51 -17.33
CA GLU A 363 33.59 -0.89 -17.72
C GLU A 363 35.02 -1.23 -18.20
N VAL A 364 35.55 -2.34 -17.68
CA VAL A 364 36.45 -3.23 -18.41
C VAL A 364 35.96 -4.65 -18.14
N GLY A 365 34.90 -5.04 -18.86
CA GLY A 365 34.14 -6.26 -18.60
C GLY A 365 33.92 -7.15 -19.82
N THR A 366 34.73 -7.07 -20.88
CA THR A 366 34.73 -8.12 -21.92
C THR A 366 35.61 -9.29 -21.48
N ASN A 367 35.07 -10.20 -20.69
CA ASN A 367 35.66 -11.54 -20.62
C ASN A 367 35.08 -12.37 -21.77
N THR A 368 35.67 -12.22 -22.94
CA THR A 368 35.69 -13.28 -23.95
C THR A 368 36.53 -14.44 -23.41
N PHE A 369 35.88 -15.57 -23.13
CA PHE A 369 36.52 -16.89 -23.15
C PHE A 369 35.66 -17.80 -24.02
#